data_AF-B3RKT9-F1
#
_entry.id   AF-B3RKT9-F1
#
_cell.length_a   1.000
_cell.length_b   1.000
_cell.length_c   1.000
_cell.angle_alpha   90.00
_cell.angle_beta   90.00
_cell.angle_gamma   90.00
#
_symmetry.space_group_name_H-M   'P 1'
#
loop_
_entity.id
_entity.type
_entity.pdbx_description
1 polymer ?
#
loop_
_entity_poly.entity_id
_entity_poly.type
_entity_poly.pdbx_seq_one_letter_code
_entity_poly.pdbx_strand_id
1 'polypeptide(L)'
;MSMLFPGYRGPVVVLAMVLANDNGPHPYKLITIGREIDQSYHTLNRNGEIVPISSVDKSPMQVAIKQFEVIENYDFSCGFRSIGFIRTRKDELAESIREKTILLYRYILRQDHWQYLPELQFGQSNSEINDVQLLENFIKKRTETNSQIHIFKLGFFAYPGRLEDFNSNRGPPKFIATKPLIQERSPQLFICDICPESCLMSQGCEIMITANDAKGLDMANYDIIINYHHELRTDISTGIYREYPVPLGRSEARSYVQFIADARCLVFEMPPYISYDQNQVPQSYPIEVMTTVHLSRKGSRNISEGKEFYYRS
;
A
#
# COMPACT_ATOMS: atom_id res chain seq x y z
N MET A 1 8.98 9.49 -6.61
CA MET A 1 9.61 8.66 -7.65
C MET A 1 9.90 9.57 -8.83
N SER A 2 11.14 9.64 -9.31
CA SER A 2 11.55 10.47 -10.46
C SER A 2 11.67 9.62 -11.72
N MET A 3 11.38 10.19 -12.89
CA MET A 3 11.55 9.55 -14.20
C MET A 3 12.60 10.33 -14.98
N LEU A 4 13.71 9.67 -15.35
CA LEU A 4 14.84 10.32 -16.01
C LEU A 4 14.76 10.19 -17.53
N PHE A 5 14.97 11.31 -18.23
CA PHE A 5 15.13 11.36 -19.68
C PHE A 5 16.54 11.87 -20.04
N PRO A 6 17.57 11.00 -19.99
CA PRO A 6 18.94 11.44 -20.29
C PRO A 6 19.02 12.06 -21.68
N GLY A 7 19.48 13.30 -21.77
CA GLY A 7 19.73 13.99 -23.04
C GLY A 7 18.49 14.47 -23.81
N TYR A 8 17.28 14.35 -23.26
CA TYR A 8 16.07 14.87 -23.90
C TYR A 8 15.64 16.19 -23.25
N ARG A 9 15.33 17.19 -24.09
CA ARG A 9 14.71 18.47 -23.68
C ARG A 9 13.46 18.70 -24.50
N GLY A 10 12.43 19.22 -23.84
CA GLY A 10 11.15 19.53 -24.46
C GLY A 10 9.97 18.85 -23.78
N PRO A 11 8.78 18.91 -24.41
CA PRO A 11 7.55 18.39 -23.83
C PRO A 11 7.57 16.87 -23.78
N VAL A 12 7.01 16.31 -22.71
CA VAL A 12 6.80 14.87 -22.53
C VAL A 12 5.38 14.62 -22.04
N VAL A 13 4.68 13.72 -22.72
CA VAL A 13 3.37 13.24 -22.29
C VAL A 13 3.56 12.02 -21.42
N VAL A 14 3.13 12.09 -20.16
CA VAL A 14 3.19 10.97 -19.22
C VAL A 14 1.77 10.49 -18.92
N LEU A 15 1.57 9.18 -18.99
CA LEU A 15 0.33 8.50 -18.68
C LEU A 15 0.52 7.64 -17.45
N ALA A 16 -0.39 7.73 -16.49
CA ALA A 16 -0.45 6.91 -15.30
C ALA A 16 -1.64 5.95 -15.38
N MET A 17 -1.40 4.66 -15.12
CA MET A 17 -2.42 3.62 -15.08
C MET A 17 -2.20 2.71 -13.87
N VAL A 18 -3.28 2.27 -13.23
CA VAL A 18 -3.19 1.22 -12.20
C VAL A 18 -2.94 -0.13 -12.86
N LEU A 19 -1.85 -0.77 -12.47
CA LEU A 19 -1.38 -2.07 -12.96
C LEU A 19 -1.40 -3.11 -11.84
N ALA A 20 -1.48 -4.39 -12.21
CA ALA A 20 -1.36 -5.49 -11.29
C ALA A 20 0.13 -5.73 -10.96
N ASN A 21 0.41 -6.66 -10.06
CA ASN A 21 1.80 -6.93 -9.66
C ASN A 21 2.66 -7.44 -10.82
N ASP A 22 2.06 -8.06 -11.83
CA ASP A 22 2.69 -8.52 -13.07
C ASP A 22 2.79 -7.44 -14.16
N ASN A 23 2.51 -6.17 -13.82
CA ASN A 23 2.45 -5.02 -14.74
C ASN A 23 1.33 -5.09 -15.79
N GLY A 24 0.42 -6.07 -15.73
CA GLY A 24 -0.78 -6.08 -16.57
C GLY A 24 -1.88 -5.15 -16.05
N PRO A 25 -3.02 -5.05 -16.75
CA PRO A 25 -4.13 -4.18 -16.36
C PRO A 25 -4.71 -4.59 -15.01
N HIS A 26 -4.93 -3.62 -14.11
CA HIS A 26 -5.63 -3.82 -12.83
C HIS A 26 -7.01 -3.16 -12.87
N PRO A 27 -8.07 -3.76 -12.30
CA PRO A 27 -9.41 -3.21 -12.41
C PRO A 27 -9.59 -1.85 -11.74
N TYR A 28 -8.77 -1.44 -10.77
CA TYR A 28 -8.97 -0.16 -10.06
C TYR A 28 -8.77 1.06 -10.94
N LYS A 29 -9.63 2.06 -10.77
CA LYS A 29 -9.60 3.30 -11.53
C LYS A 29 -8.85 4.39 -10.76
N LEU A 30 -8.42 5.43 -11.45
CA LEU A 30 -7.83 6.62 -10.84
C LEU A 30 -8.93 7.68 -10.64
N ILE A 31 -8.73 8.58 -9.69
CA ILE A 31 -9.52 9.80 -9.53
C ILE A 31 -8.63 10.97 -9.17
N THR A 32 -9.05 12.17 -9.55
CA THR A 32 -8.47 13.40 -9.03
C THR A 32 -9.07 13.74 -7.65
N ILE A 33 -8.21 14.15 -6.72
CA ILE A 33 -8.56 14.49 -5.33
C ILE A 33 -8.08 15.90 -5.01
N GLY A 34 -9.00 16.81 -4.75
CA GLY A 34 -8.69 18.19 -4.39
C GLY A 34 -9.93 19.06 -4.50
N ARG A 35 -9.88 20.27 -3.92
CA ARG A 35 -10.93 21.29 -4.10
C ARG A 35 -10.84 21.94 -5.49
N GLU A 36 -9.63 22.09 -6.00
CA GLU A 36 -9.35 22.54 -7.36
C GLU A 36 -8.77 21.36 -8.14
N ILE A 37 -9.50 20.88 -9.15
CA ILE A 37 -8.98 19.87 -10.06
C ILE A 37 -7.95 20.57 -10.95
N ASP A 38 -6.71 20.08 -10.92
CA ASP A 38 -5.65 20.53 -11.81
C ASP A 38 -6.08 20.33 -13.26
N GLN A 39 -6.39 21.44 -13.96
CA GLN A 39 -6.90 21.45 -15.34
C GLN A 39 -5.89 20.92 -16.36
N SER A 40 -4.65 20.64 -15.95
CA SER A 40 -3.65 19.99 -16.81
C SER A 40 -3.88 18.50 -17.01
N TYR A 41 -4.83 17.89 -16.28
CA TYR A 41 -5.15 16.47 -16.43
C TYR A 41 -6.04 16.18 -17.64
N HIS A 42 -5.67 15.12 -18.34
CA HIS A 42 -6.41 14.53 -19.44
C HIS A 42 -6.60 13.03 -19.18
N THR A 43 -7.45 12.36 -19.96
CA THR A 43 -7.65 10.90 -19.97
C THR A 43 -7.77 10.40 -21.40
N LEU A 44 -7.69 9.08 -21.59
CA LEU A 44 -8.12 8.44 -22.84
C LEU A 44 -9.61 8.10 -22.76
N ASN A 45 -10.35 8.40 -23.83
CA ASN A 45 -11.70 7.85 -24.03
C ASN A 45 -11.64 6.42 -24.59
N ARG A 46 -12.80 5.78 -24.83
CA ARG A 46 -12.89 4.41 -25.36
C ARG A 46 -12.30 4.24 -26.77
N ASN A 47 -12.19 5.34 -27.52
CA ASN A 47 -11.61 5.37 -28.85
C ASN A 47 -10.09 5.64 -28.84
N GLY A 48 -9.51 5.83 -27.65
CA GLY A 48 -8.09 6.16 -27.48
C GLY A 48 -7.76 7.62 -27.72
N GLU A 49 -8.75 8.51 -27.77
CA GLU A 49 -8.52 9.95 -27.94
C GLU A 49 -8.26 10.60 -26.58
N ILE A 50 -7.31 11.54 -26.57
CA ILE A 50 -7.04 12.36 -25.39
C ILE A 50 -8.18 13.37 -25.21
N VAL A 51 -8.82 13.32 -24.06
CA VAL A 51 -9.88 14.26 -23.67
C VAL A 51 -9.54 14.91 -22.33
N PRO A 52 -9.83 16.22 -22.15
CA PRO A 52 -9.59 16.90 -20.87
C PRO A 52 -10.52 16.35 -19.79
N ILE A 53 -10.05 16.37 -18.54
CA ILE A 53 -10.90 16.04 -17.39
C ILE A 53 -11.65 17.31 -17.01
N SER A 54 -12.96 17.34 -17.24
CA SER A 54 -13.77 18.52 -16.92
C SER A 54 -13.79 18.80 -15.41
N SER A 55 -13.77 20.08 -15.03
CA SER A 55 -13.64 20.56 -13.63
C SER A 55 -14.80 20.16 -12.71
N VAL A 56 -15.92 19.68 -13.26
CA VAL A 56 -17.11 19.26 -12.52
C VAL A 56 -17.06 17.76 -12.21
N ASP A 57 -16.20 17.01 -12.91
CA ASP A 57 -16.30 15.56 -12.97
C ASP A 57 -15.17 14.89 -12.19
N LYS A 58 -15.49 14.38 -11.00
CA LYS A 58 -14.63 13.44 -10.25
C LYS A 58 -14.72 12.02 -10.81
N SER A 59 -15.13 11.87 -12.07
CA SER A 59 -15.36 10.58 -12.67
C SER A 59 -14.12 9.68 -12.61
N PRO A 60 -14.30 8.40 -12.29
CA PRO A 60 -13.21 7.43 -12.34
C PRO A 60 -12.58 7.40 -13.74
N MET A 61 -11.28 7.64 -13.82
CA MET A 61 -10.51 7.58 -15.07
C MET A 61 -9.72 6.28 -15.15
N GLN A 62 -9.65 5.70 -16.35
CA GLN A 62 -8.86 4.50 -16.59
C GLN A 62 -7.36 4.81 -16.66
N VAL A 63 -7.03 6.02 -17.17
CA VAL A 63 -5.68 6.52 -17.38
C VAL A 63 -5.66 8.02 -17.05
N ALA A 64 -4.72 8.46 -16.22
CA ALA A 64 -4.47 9.88 -16.03
C ALA A 64 -3.32 10.31 -16.94
N ILE A 65 -3.50 11.39 -17.69
CA ILE A 65 -2.51 11.91 -18.63
C ILE A 65 -2.14 13.32 -18.23
N LYS A 66 -0.85 13.64 -18.25
CA LYS A 66 -0.36 14.99 -18.02
C LYS A 66 0.87 15.26 -18.90
N GLN A 67 0.90 16.44 -19.50
CA GLN A 67 2.09 16.94 -20.19
C GLN A 67 3.00 17.64 -19.20
N PHE A 68 4.29 17.43 -19.39
CA PHE A 68 5.35 18.00 -18.59
C PHE A 68 6.40 18.61 -19.51
N GLU A 69 7.07 19.68 -19.07
CA GLU A 69 8.15 20.32 -19.83
C GLU A 69 9.50 19.94 -19.22
N VAL A 70 10.37 19.28 -19.99
CA VAL A 70 11.73 18.92 -19.57
C VAL A 70 12.68 20.04 -19.99
N ILE A 71 13.03 20.91 -19.04
CA ILE A 71 13.75 22.17 -19.30
C ILE A 71 15.29 21.98 -19.32
N GLU A 72 15.83 21.00 -18.57
CA GLU A 72 17.28 20.81 -18.42
C GLU A 72 17.72 19.34 -18.57
N ASN A 73 19.04 19.12 -18.74
CA ASN A 73 19.66 17.79 -18.81
C ASN A 73 19.81 17.09 -17.45
N TYR A 74 19.21 17.63 -16.38
CA TYR A 74 19.28 17.12 -15.02
C TYR A 74 17.97 16.42 -14.60
N ASP A 75 17.97 15.84 -13.40
CA ASP A 75 16.87 15.04 -12.85
C ASP A 75 15.51 15.74 -12.93
N PHE A 76 14.76 15.40 -13.98
CA PHE A 76 13.39 15.87 -14.14
C PHE A 76 12.47 15.15 -13.14
N SER A 77 11.88 15.92 -12.22
CA SER A 77 10.93 15.39 -11.22
C SER A 77 9.50 15.84 -11.54
N CYS A 78 8.82 15.09 -12.41
CA CYS A 78 7.38 15.20 -12.58
C CYS A 78 6.63 14.25 -11.64
N GLY A 79 5.53 14.71 -11.07
CA GLY A 79 4.68 13.91 -10.20
C GLY A 79 3.20 14.12 -10.49
N PHE A 80 2.46 13.02 -10.43
CA PHE A 80 1.00 13.05 -10.40
C PHE A 80 0.57 13.41 -8.98
N ARG A 81 0.22 14.68 -8.76
CA ARG A 81 -0.33 15.16 -7.49
C ARG A 81 -1.84 14.96 -7.48
N SER A 82 -2.43 14.85 -6.30
CA SER A 82 -3.89 14.85 -6.17
C SER A 82 -4.56 13.71 -6.94
N ILE A 83 -3.99 12.50 -6.90
CA ILE A 83 -4.61 11.29 -7.46
C ILE A 83 -4.86 10.27 -6.36
N GLY A 84 -6.04 9.65 -6.41
CA GLY A 84 -6.37 8.47 -5.61
C GLY A 84 -6.85 7.32 -6.47
N PHE A 85 -7.22 6.24 -5.78
CA PHE A 85 -7.62 4.97 -6.39
C PHE A 85 -9.07 4.67 -6.03
N ILE A 86 -9.89 4.35 -7.05
CA ILE A 86 -11.24 3.82 -6.86
C ILE A 86 -11.23 2.32 -7.09
N ARG A 87 -11.75 1.61 -6.09
CA ARG A 87 -12.02 0.19 -6.20
C ARG A 87 -13.20 -0.05 -7.14
N THR A 88 -12.98 -0.88 -8.15
CA THR A 88 -14.04 -1.37 -9.03
C THR A 88 -14.91 -2.40 -8.31
N ARG A 89 -16.22 -2.33 -8.52
CA ARG A 89 -17.19 -3.26 -7.93
C ARG A 89 -17.02 -4.66 -8.52
N LYS A 90 -17.46 -5.70 -7.80
CA LYS A 90 -17.23 -7.10 -8.19
C LYS A 90 -17.85 -7.44 -9.56
N ASP A 91 -19.03 -6.90 -9.82
CA ASP A 91 -19.81 -6.99 -11.05
C ASP A 91 -19.19 -6.24 -12.23
N GLU A 92 -18.33 -5.25 -11.97
CA GLU A 92 -17.69 -4.41 -13.00
C GLU A 92 -16.23 -4.83 -13.28
N LEU A 93 -15.69 -5.84 -12.60
CA LEU A 93 -14.28 -6.21 -12.70
C LEU A 93 -13.87 -6.59 -14.13
N ALA A 94 -14.62 -7.49 -14.75
CA ALA A 94 -14.32 -8.00 -16.08
C ALA A 94 -14.32 -6.87 -17.12
N GLU A 95 -15.35 -6.02 -17.08
CA GLU A 95 -15.46 -4.86 -17.98
C GLU A 95 -14.32 -3.87 -17.76
N SER A 96 -13.98 -3.56 -16.50
CA SER A 96 -12.88 -2.65 -16.22
C SER A 96 -11.52 -3.21 -16.62
N ILE A 97 -11.32 -4.54 -16.53
CA ILE A 97 -10.11 -5.20 -17.04
C ILE A 97 -10.10 -5.13 -18.57
N ARG A 98 -11.23 -5.40 -19.24
CA ARG A 98 -11.38 -5.30 -20.70
C ARG A 98 -11.00 -3.92 -21.21
N GLU A 99 -11.66 -2.87 -20.70
CA GLU A 99 -11.40 -1.49 -21.11
C GLU A 99 -9.92 -1.12 -20.94
N LYS A 100 -9.32 -1.47 -19.80
CA LYS A 100 -7.91 -1.19 -19.55
C LYS A 100 -6.94 -2.01 -20.39
N THR A 101 -7.30 -3.25 -20.70
CA THR A 101 -6.50 -4.10 -21.60
C THR A 101 -6.47 -3.44 -22.98
N ILE A 102 -7.62 -2.97 -23.46
CA ILE A 102 -7.70 -2.26 -24.74
C ILE A 102 -6.88 -0.97 -24.71
N LEU A 103 -7.06 -0.14 -23.69
CA LEU A 103 -6.28 1.10 -23.53
C LEU A 103 -4.78 0.84 -23.46
N LEU A 104 -4.36 -0.12 -22.62
CA LEU A 104 -2.96 -0.43 -22.43
C LEU A 104 -2.31 -0.98 -23.69
N TYR A 105 -2.84 -2.03 -24.28
CA TYR A 105 -2.14 -2.72 -25.38
C TYR A 105 -2.33 -1.98 -26.71
N ARG A 106 -3.55 -1.57 -27.04
CA ARG A 106 -3.84 -0.96 -28.34
C ARG A 106 -3.36 0.49 -28.44
N TYR A 107 -3.58 1.29 -27.39
CA TYR A 107 -3.38 2.74 -27.48
C TYR A 107 -2.09 3.22 -26.81
N ILE A 108 -1.73 2.64 -25.67
CA ILE A 108 -0.47 2.98 -24.98
C ILE A 108 0.67 2.19 -25.65
N LEU A 109 0.70 0.87 -25.52
CA LEU A 109 1.80 0.06 -26.03
C LEU A 109 1.84 -0.05 -27.57
N ARG A 110 0.76 0.36 -28.27
CA ARG A 110 0.62 0.27 -29.73
C ARG A 110 0.88 -1.14 -30.27
N GLN A 111 0.42 -2.12 -29.53
CA GLN A 111 0.45 -3.53 -29.89
C GLN A 111 -0.93 -3.88 -30.42
N ASP A 112 -1.10 -3.81 -31.74
CA ASP A 112 -2.36 -4.12 -32.40
C ASP A 112 -2.71 -5.62 -32.36
N HIS A 113 -1.73 -6.48 -32.05
CA HIS A 113 -1.92 -7.92 -31.94
C HIS A 113 -1.92 -8.37 -30.47
N TRP A 114 -2.99 -9.05 -30.06
CA TRP A 114 -3.15 -9.52 -28.67
C TRP A 114 -2.24 -10.68 -28.31
N GLN A 115 -1.53 -11.26 -29.27
CA GLN A 115 -0.49 -12.28 -29.08
C GLN A 115 0.65 -11.85 -28.13
N TYR A 116 0.81 -10.55 -27.87
CA TYR A 116 1.79 -10.00 -26.94
C TYR A 116 1.28 -9.89 -25.50
N LEU A 117 0.05 -10.33 -25.21
CA LEU A 117 -0.43 -10.48 -23.83
C LEU A 117 0.50 -11.47 -23.10
N PRO A 118 1.13 -11.08 -21.98
CA PRO A 118 2.16 -11.89 -21.29
C PRO A 118 1.71 -13.30 -20.93
N GLU A 119 0.40 -13.50 -20.73
CA GLU A 119 -0.17 -14.78 -20.33
C GLU A 119 -0.42 -15.74 -21.50
N LEU A 120 -0.27 -15.29 -22.75
CA LEU A 120 -0.31 -16.14 -23.95
C LEU A 120 1.05 -16.74 -24.29
N GLN A 121 2.15 -16.27 -23.70
CA GLN A 121 3.47 -16.89 -23.88
C GLN A 121 3.57 -18.29 -23.23
N PHE A 122 2.61 -18.65 -22.37
CA PHE A 122 2.56 -19.95 -21.69
C PHE A 122 1.36 -20.83 -22.12
N GLY A 123 0.55 -20.38 -23.08
CA GLY A 123 -0.62 -21.10 -23.59
C GLY A 123 -0.40 -21.55 -25.03
N GLN A 124 -0.63 -22.82 -25.30
CA GLN A 124 -0.42 -23.50 -26.58
C GLN A 124 -0.82 -22.66 -27.80
N SER A 125 0.08 -22.65 -28.79
CA SER A 125 -0.13 -22.10 -30.13
C SER A 125 -1.23 -22.86 -30.88
N ASN A 126 -2.49 -22.68 -30.48
CA ASN A 126 -3.62 -23.09 -31.29
C ASN A 126 -3.88 -21.96 -32.29
N SER A 127 -3.49 -22.18 -33.54
CA SER A 127 -3.66 -21.27 -34.68
C SER A 127 -5.12 -20.97 -35.06
N GLU A 128 -6.10 -21.41 -34.26
CA GLU A 128 -7.54 -21.30 -34.52
C GLU A 128 -8.26 -20.30 -33.59
N ILE A 129 -7.62 -19.80 -32.53
CA ILE A 129 -8.24 -18.86 -31.61
C ILE A 129 -8.13 -17.44 -32.17
N ASN A 130 -9.25 -16.76 -32.39
CA ASN A 130 -9.24 -15.38 -32.88
C ASN A 130 -8.88 -14.37 -31.77
N ASP A 131 -8.46 -13.18 -32.18
CA ASP A 131 -8.03 -12.08 -31.30
C ASP A 131 -9.07 -11.70 -30.22
N VAL A 132 -10.37 -11.78 -30.55
CA VAL A 132 -11.46 -11.47 -29.61
C VAL A 132 -11.55 -12.56 -28.52
N GLN A 133 -11.46 -13.82 -28.90
CA GLN A 133 -11.46 -14.95 -27.96
C GLN A 133 -10.23 -14.94 -27.06
N LEU A 134 -9.06 -14.52 -27.58
CA LEU A 134 -7.85 -14.34 -26.78
C LEU A 134 -8.04 -13.28 -25.69
N LEU A 135 -8.62 -12.12 -26.05
CA LEU A 135 -8.93 -11.05 -25.10
C LEU A 135 -9.91 -11.51 -24.03
N GLU A 136 -11.00 -12.18 -24.41
CA GLU A 136 -12.01 -12.67 -23.48
C GLU A 136 -11.46 -13.74 -22.52
N ASN A 137 -10.62 -14.65 -23.00
CA ASN A 137 -9.96 -15.64 -22.16
C ASN A 137 -9.02 -14.99 -21.14
N PHE A 138 -8.25 -13.97 -21.57
CA PHE A 138 -7.39 -13.19 -20.68
C PHE A 138 -8.19 -12.48 -19.58
N ILE A 139 -9.29 -11.81 -19.95
CA ILE A 139 -10.16 -11.10 -19.00
C ILE A 139 -10.75 -12.09 -17.99
N LYS A 140 -11.25 -13.23 -18.46
CA LYS A 140 -11.82 -14.27 -17.61
C LYS A 140 -10.80 -14.78 -16.59
N LYS A 141 -9.62 -15.21 -17.06
CA LYS A 141 -8.54 -15.73 -16.20
C LYS A 141 -8.07 -14.70 -15.17
N ARG A 142 -7.95 -13.42 -15.57
CA ARG A 142 -7.55 -12.34 -14.66
C ARG A 142 -8.65 -11.99 -13.65
N THR A 143 -9.92 -12.11 -14.05
CA THR A 143 -11.06 -11.92 -13.16
C THR A 143 -11.18 -13.08 -12.16
N GLU A 144 -10.84 -14.29 -12.56
CA GLU A 144 -10.85 -15.50 -11.71
C GLU A 144 -9.67 -15.54 -10.72
N THR A 145 -8.49 -15.04 -11.12
CA THR A 145 -7.29 -14.95 -10.26
C THR A 145 -7.31 -13.75 -9.28
N ASN A 146 -8.51 -13.28 -8.92
CA ASN A 146 -8.83 -12.11 -8.06
C ASN A 146 -8.22 -12.11 -6.65
N SER A 147 -7.46 -13.15 -6.28
CA SER A 147 -6.86 -13.32 -4.95
C SER A 147 -5.90 -12.19 -4.56
N GLN A 148 -5.40 -11.41 -5.54
CA GLN A 148 -4.46 -10.31 -5.32
C GLN A 148 -4.96 -8.92 -5.72
N ILE A 149 -6.27 -8.70 -5.91
CA ILE A 149 -6.82 -7.37 -6.29
C ILE A 149 -6.50 -6.22 -5.29
N HIS A 150 -6.06 -6.58 -4.09
CA HIS A 150 -5.63 -5.64 -3.07
C HIS A 150 -4.19 -5.14 -3.28
N ILE A 151 -3.41 -5.80 -4.15
CA ILE A 151 -2.02 -5.48 -4.45
C ILE A 151 -1.96 -4.95 -5.88
N PHE A 152 -1.56 -3.70 -6.06
CA PHE A 152 -1.48 -3.05 -7.35
C PHE A 152 -0.24 -2.15 -7.44
N LYS A 153 0.08 -1.65 -8.62
CA LYS A 153 1.17 -0.72 -8.89
C LYS A 153 0.62 0.48 -9.63
N LEU A 154 1.32 1.61 -9.56
CA LEU A 154 1.09 2.71 -10.47
C LEU A 154 2.15 2.62 -11.57
N GLY A 155 1.72 2.35 -12.80
CA GLY A 155 2.56 2.34 -13.99
C GLY A 155 2.56 3.70 -14.65
N PHE A 156 3.73 4.16 -15.10
CA PHE A 156 3.92 5.39 -15.83
C PHE A 156 4.53 5.10 -17.21
N PHE A 157 3.87 5.60 -18.25
CA PHE A 157 4.29 5.49 -19.64
C PHE A 157 4.59 6.88 -20.17
N ALA A 158 5.73 7.09 -20.80
CA ALA A 158 6.13 8.41 -21.25
C ALA A 158 6.53 8.45 -22.72
N TYR A 159 6.00 9.46 -23.42
CA TYR A 159 6.26 9.74 -24.82
C TYR A 159 6.87 11.13 -24.96
N PRO A 160 7.97 11.27 -25.71
CA PRO A 160 8.47 12.60 -26.08
C PRO A 160 7.46 13.30 -26.99
N GLY A 161 7.32 14.62 -26.88
CA GLY A 161 6.41 15.41 -27.70
C GLY A 161 5.22 15.99 -26.92
N ARG A 162 4.32 16.64 -27.65
CA ARG A 162 3.13 17.31 -27.10
C ARG A 162 1.91 16.40 -27.10
N LEU A 163 0.89 16.78 -26.33
CA LEU A 163 -0.40 16.08 -26.31
C LEU A 163 -1.04 16.00 -27.70
N GLU A 164 -0.92 17.06 -28.51
CA GLU A 164 -1.44 17.09 -29.87
C GLU A 164 -0.80 16.02 -30.77
N ASP A 165 0.47 15.70 -30.50
CA ASP A 165 1.27 14.73 -31.25
C ASP A 165 1.16 13.31 -30.69
N PHE A 166 0.39 13.10 -29.60
CA PHE A 166 0.34 11.81 -28.94
C PHE A 166 -0.04 10.71 -29.93
N ASN A 167 -1.08 10.89 -30.74
CA ASN A 167 -1.53 9.87 -31.69
C ASN A 167 -0.53 9.63 -32.84
N SER A 168 0.24 10.65 -33.24
CA SER A 168 1.19 10.57 -34.36
C SER A 168 2.55 9.97 -33.97
N ASN A 169 2.92 9.99 -32.68
CA ASN A 169 4.22 9.49 -32.21
C ASN A 169 4.35 7.95 -32.23
N ARG A 170 5.08 7.38 -33.20
CA ARG A 170 5.17 5.92 -33.39
C ARG A 170 6.16 5.18 -32.48
N GLY A 171 6.86 5.85 -31.57
CA GLY A 171 7.84 5.22 -30.69
C GLY A 171 7.21 4.46 -29.51
N PRO A 172 7.83 3.37 -29.02
CA PRO A 172 7.40 2.73 -27.77
C PRO A 172 7.60 3.68 -26.58
N PRO A 173 6.69 3.70 -25.59
CA PRO A 173 6.87 4.52 -24.40
C PRO A 173 8.06 4.07 -23.57
N LYS A 174 8.69 5.00 -22.86
CA LYS A 174 9.45 4.64 -21.67
C LYS A 174 8.48 4.22 -20.56
N PHE A 175 8.75 3.09 -19.92
CA PHE A 175 7.91 2.53 -18.87
C PHE A 175 8.65 2.46 -17.54
N ILE A 176 7.97 2.86 -16.46
CA ILE A 176 8.39 2.61 -15.08
C ILE A 176 7.16 2.32 -14.24
N ALA A 177 7.26 1.42 -13.26
CA ALA A 177 6.19 1.16 -12.32
C ALA A 177 6.68 1.36 -10.89
N THR A 178 5.79 1.77 -10.01
CA THR A 178 6.08 1.85 -8.57
C THR A 178 6.35 0.46 -7.99
N LYS A 179 6.93 0.44 -6.78
CA LYS A 179 6.81 -0.74 -5.91
C LYS A 179 5.33 -1.08 -5.69
N PRO A 180 5.00 -2.34 -5.40
CA PRO A 180 3.62 -2.74 -5.08
C PRO A 180 3.04 -1.87 -3.97
N LEU A 181 1.86 -1.31 -4.24
CA LEU A 181 0.97 -0.66 -3.31
C LEU A 181 -0.02 -1.73 -2.83
N ILE A 182 -0.15 -1.83 -1.51
CA ILE A 182 -1.11 -2.74 -0.88
C ILE A 182 -2.23 -1.85 -0.38
N GLN A 183 -3.45 -2.05 -0.89
CA GLN A 183 -4.62 -1.45 -0.29
C GLN A 183 -4.66 -1.90 1.17
N GLU A 184 -4.72 -0.94 2.10
CA GLU A 184 -5.04 -1.23 3.50
C GLU A 184 -6.44 -1.84 3.58
N ARG A 185 -6.50 -3.15 3.37
CA ARG A 185 -7.57 -4.05 3.75
C ARG A 185 -7.05 -5.15 4.66
N SER A 186 -5.78 -5.12 5.04
CA SER A 186 -5.36 -5.86 6.22
C SER A 186 -6.18 -5.27 7.35
N PRO A 187 -7.08 -6.05 7.96
CA PRO A 187 -7.81 -5.54 9.09
C PRO A 187 -6.74 -5.09 10.11
N GLN A 188 -6.73 -3.78 10.37
CA GLN A 188 -5.74 -3.18 11.25
C GLN A 188 -6.08 -3.69 12.65
N LEU A 189 -5.10 -4.33 13.27
CA LEU A 189 -5.18 -4.64 14.68
C LEU A 189 -5.17 -3.30 15.40
N PHE A 190 -6.21 -3.04 16.18
CA PHE A 190 -6.31 -1.83 16.99
C PHE A 190 -6.44 -2.26 18.45
N ILE A 191 -5.52 -1.77 19.29
CA ILE A 191 -5.62 -1.93 20.73
C ILE A 191 -6.57 -0.85 21.23
N CYS A 192 -7.77 -1.24 21.68
CA CYS A 192 -8.67 -0.33 22.37
C CYS A 192 -8.12 0.00 23.75
N ASP A 193 -7.82 -1.06 24.51
CA ASP A 193 -7.49 -0.94 25.91
C ASP A 193 -6.61 -2.08 26.42
N ILE A 194 -5.87 -1.82 27.50
CA ILE A 194 -5.04 -2.80 28.20
C ILE A 194 -5.37 -2.74 29.69
N CYS A 195 -5.72 -3.89 30.28
CA CYS A 195 -6.05 -3.98 31.69
C CYS A 195 -5.31 -5.15 32.36
N PRO A 196 -4.57 -4.93 33.46
CA PRO A 196 -4.25 -3.63 34.04
C PRO A 196 -3.30 -2.81 33.13
N GLU A 197 -3.32 -1.48 33.25
CA GLU A 197 -2.40 -0.58 32.51
C GLU A 197 -0.97 -0.56 33.10
N SER A 198 -0.76 -1.22 34.24
CA SER A 198 0.53 -1.28 34.91
C SER A 198 0.75 -2.54 35.72
N CYS A 199 2.01 -2.90 35.98
CA CYS A 199 2.37 -3.99 36.89
C CYS A 199 3.65 -3.75 37.68
N LEU A 200 3.95 -4.67 38.60
CA LEU A 200 5.18 -4.65 39.38
C LEU A 200 6.38 -5.05 38.52
N MET A 201 7.47 -4.28 38.57
CA MET A 201 8.72 -4.59 37.84
C MET A 201 9.25 -5.99 38.11
N SER A 202 9.16 -6.45 39.36
CA SER A 202 9.74 -7.72 39.81
C SER A 202 8.95 -8.97 39.41
N GLN A 203 7.74 -8.81 38.89
CA GLN A 203 6.83 -9.92 38.60
C GLN A 203 6.24 -9.75 37.19
N GLY A 204 6.04 -10.87 36.50
CA GLY A 204 5.16 -10.84 35.33
C GLY A 204 3.73 -10.54 35.78
N CYS A 205 2.91 -10.01 34.88
CA CYS A 205 1.49 -9.86 35.13
C CYS A 205 0.66 -10.35 33.97
N GLU A 206 -0.46 -11.00 34.27
CA GLU A 206 -1.49 -11.23 33.27
C GLU A 206 -2.15 -9.89 32.91
N ILE A 207 -2.20 -9.60 31.61
CA ILE A 207 -2.92 -8.47 31.03
C ILE A 207 -3.98 -8.98 30.06
N MET A 208 -5.06 -8.23 29.99
CA MET A 208 -6.12 -8.37 29.01
C MET A 208 -6.05 -7.19 28.05
N ILE A 209 -5.88 -7.49 26.77
CA ILE A 209 -5.88 -6.50 25.69
C ILE A 209 -7.23 -6.60 24.99
N THR A 210 -8.05 -5.57 25.08
CA THR A 210 -9.25 -5.46 24.25
C THR A 210 -8.85 -4.94 22.89
N ALA A 211 -9.10 -5.73 21.84
CA ALA A 211 -8.79 -5.37 20.47
C ALA A 211 -10.08 -5.22 19.66
N ASN A 212 -10.16 -4.22 18.80
CA ASN A 212 -11.26 -4.15 17.85
C ASN A 212 -10.86 -4.80 16.53
N ASP A 213 -11.69 -5.74 16.08
CA ASP A 213 -11.59 -6.22 14.71
C ASP A 213 -11.94 -5.07 13.77
N ALA A 214 -11.00 -4.64 12.93
CA ALA A 214 -11.38 -3.99 11.70
C ALA A 214 -12.22 -5.00 10.89
N LYS A 215 -13.56 -4.90 10.99
CA LYS A 215 -14.60 -5.71 10.33
C LYS A 215 -14.08 -6.93 9.55
N GLY A 216 -14.18 -8.13 10.14
CA GLY A 216 -13.94 -9.41 9.44
C GLY A 216 -12.61 -10.09 9.75
N LEU A 217 -11.95 -9.73 10.86
CA LEU A 217 -10.76 -10.39 11.37
C LEU A 217 -11.23 -11.42 12.42
N ASP A 218 -11.20 -12.70 12.11
CA ASP A 218 -11.36 -13.75 13.13
C ASP A 218 -10.02 -13.97 13.83
N MET A 219 -9.79 -13.31 14.97
CA MET A 219 -8.52 -13.35 15.69
C MET A 219 -8.11 -14.77 16.12
N ALA A 220 -9.03 -15.74 16.18
CA ALA A 220 -8.73 -17.15 16.46
C ALA A 220 -7.92 -17.82 15.34
N ASN A 221 -8.00 -17.31 14.10
CA ASN A 221 -7.35 -17.87 12.91
C ASN A 221 -6.01 -17.22 12.56
N TYR A 222 -5.59 -16.18 13.29
CA TYR A 222 -4.34 -15.49 13.04
C TYR A 222 -3.40 -15.70 14.23
N ASP A 223 -2.20 -16.23 13.97
CA ASP A 223 -1.10 -16.25 14.92
C ASP A 223 -0.74 -14.78 15.27
N ILE A 224 -1.38 -14.21 16.28
CA ILE A 224 -1.12 -12.84 16.76
C ILE A 224 0.10 -12.85 17.66
N ILE A 225 0.97 -11.87 17.45
CA ILE A 225 2.19 -11.64 18.23
C ILE A 225 2.04 -10.31 18.94
N ILE A 226 2.28 -10.31 20.25
CA ILE A 226 2.40 -9.08 21.05
C ILE A 226 3.88 -8.69 21.05
N ASN A 227 4.16 -7.47 20.59
CA ASN A 227 5.51 -6.89 20.61
C ASN A 227 5.51 -5.78 21.64
N TYR A 228 6.52 -5.73 22.49
CA TYR A 228 6.67 -4.67 23.47
C TYR A 228 8.13 -4.21 23.51
N HIS A 229 8.32 -2.92 23.78
CA HIS A 229 9.61 -2.24 23.71
C HIS A 229 9.84 -1.35 24.94
N HIS A 230 11.09 -1.29 25.41
CA HIS A 230 11.53 -0.45 26.53
C HIS A 230 12.85 0.25 26.17
N GLU A 231 13.05 1.52 26.54
CA GLU A 231 14.39 2.11 26.64
C GLU A 231 14.49 3.06 27.84
N LEU A 232 15.50 2.85 28.69
CA LEU A 232 15.67 3.59 29.94
C LEU A 232 16.57 4.82 29.72
N ARG A 233 16.06 6.04 29.91
CA ARG A 233 16.90 7.25 30.05
C ARG A 233 16.38 8.20 31.13
N THR A 234 17.31 8.71 31.95
CA THR A 234 17.06 9.64 33.06
C THR A 234 17.03 11.09 32.56
N ASP A 235 15.97 11.86 32.88
CA ASP A 235 15.98 13.32 32.69
C ASP A 235 16.67 13.99 33.89
N ILE A 236 17.88 14.51 33.65
CA ILE A 236 18.76 15.09 34.69
C ILE A 236 18.13 16.36 35.30
N SER A 237 17.16 17.00 34.64
CA SER A 237 16.58 18.29 35.06
C SER A 237 15.39 18.17 36.02
N THR A 238 14.69 17.02 36.01
CA THR A 238 13.47 16.80 36.81
C THR A 238 13.55 15.58 37.72
N GLY A 239 14.56 14.72 37.57
CA GLY A 239 14.66 13.45 38.30
C GLY A 239 13.61 12.43 37.87
N ILE A 240 12.88 12.69 36.78
CA ILE A 240 11.80 11.85 36.25
C ILE A 240 12.34 11.15 34.98
N TYR A 241 12.10 9.85 34.87
CA TYR A 241 12.48 9.06 33.68
C TYR A 241 11.44 9.31 32.56
N ARG A 242 11.88 9.58 31.32
CA ARG A 242 11.01 9.83 30.16
C ARG A 242 11.52 9.09 28.92
N GLU A 243 10.67 8.36 28.19
CA GLU A 243 11.05 7.58 27.00
C GLU A 243 11.04 8.39 25.68
N TYR A 244 11.88 7.96 24.73
CA TYR A 244 11.93 8.41 23.33
C TYR A 244 11.90 7.20 22.38
N PRO A 245 11.45 7.33 21.12
CA PRO A 245 11.21 6.19 20.23
C PRO A 245 12.50 5.50 19.74
N VAL A 246 12.59 4.18 19.92
CA VAL A 246 13.66 3.32 19.39
C VAL A 246 13.18 2.55 18.15
N PRO A 247 14.02 2.44 17.09
CA PRO A 247 13.67 1.62 15.92
C PRO A 247 13.51 0.14 16.28
N LEU A 248 12.37 -0.42 15.87
CA LEU A 248 11.92 -1.80 16.03
C LEU A 248 13.06 -2.82 15.81
N GLY A 249 13.62 -3.32 16.92
CA GLY A 249 14.71 -4.27 16.88
C GLY A 249 14.83 -5.05 18.19
N ARG A 250 14.31 -6.29 18.16
CA ARG A 250 14.71 -7.42 19.02
C ARG A 250 14.30 -7.36 20.50
N SER A 251 13.03 -7.64 20.76
CA SER A 251 12.59 -8.37 21.96
C SER A 251 11.29 -9.09 21.60
N GLU A 252 11.39 -10.22 20.89
CA GLU A 252 10.25 -11.12 20.67
C GLU A 252 10.14 -12.07 21.87
N ALA A 253 9.22 -11.83 22.80
CA ALA A 253 8.76 -12.90 23.68
C ALA A 253 7.55 -13.58 23.04
N ARG A 254 7.71 -14.86 22.71
CA ARG A 254 6.61 -15.72 22.29
C ARG A 254 5.99 -16.34 23.53
N SER A 255 5.02 -15.66 24.14
CA SER A 255 4.17 -16.29 25.17
C SER A 255 2.86 -16.76 24.55
N TYR A 256 2.25 -17.77 25.16
CA TYR A 256 0.94 -18.31 24.77
C TYR A 256 -0.13 -17.22 24.92
N VAL A 257 -0.65 -16.72 23.79
CA VAL A 257 -1.76 -15.76 23.79
C VAL A 257 -3.07 -16.55 23.81
N GLN A 258 -3.90 -16.35 24.83
CA GLN A 258 -5.23 -16.95 24.88
C GLN A 258 -6.24 -15.95 24.32
N PHE A 259 -6.92 -16.32 23.24
CA PHE A 259 -7.97 -15.49 22.65
C PHE A 259 -9.35 -15.85 23.21
N ILE A 260 -10.08 -14.84 23.69
CA ILE A 260 -11.46 -14.96 24.15
C ILE A 260 -12.37 -14.34 23.09
N ALA A 261 -12.86 -15.19 22.19
CA ALA A 261 -13.60 -14.79 20.99
C ALA A 261 -14.84 -13.91 21.29
N ASP A 262 -15.61 -14.27 22.31
CA ASP A 262 -16.86 -13.58 22.63
C ASP A 262 -16.64 -12.19 23.24
N ALA A 263 -15.45 -11.94 23.81
CA ALA A 263 -15.10 -10.66 24.46
C ALA A 263 -14.19 -9.78 23.59
N ARG A 264 -13.70 -10.29 22.45
CA ARG A 264 -12.67 -9.65 21.60
C ARG A 264 -11.43 -9.23 22.40
N CYS A 265 -11.01 -10.12 23.30
CA CYS A 265 -9.89 -9.89 24.19
C CYS A 265 -8.78 -10.93 23.95
N LEU A 266 -7.54 -10.47 24.10
CA LEU A 266 -6.36 -11.32 24.18
C LEU A 266 -5.87 -11.30 25.63
N VAL A 267 -5.66 -12.46 26.21
CA VAL A 267 -5.01 -12.60 27.53
C VAL A 267 -3.57 -13.02 27.31
N PHE A 268 -2.66 -12.30 27.96
CA PHE A 268 -1.22 -12.44 27.81
C PHE A 268 -0.52 -12.16 29.13
N GLU A 269 0.52 -12.92 29.45
CA GLU A 269 1.39 -12.62 30.58
C GLU A 269 2.55 -11.73 30.13
N MET A 270 2.52 -10.44 30.53
CA MET A 270 3.68 -9.56 30.42
C MET A 270 4.80 -10.14 31.28
N PRO A 271 6.03 -10.28 30.76
CA PRO A 271 7.14 -10.79 31.56
C PRO A 271 7.58 -9.76 32.63
N PRO A 272 8.33 -10.18 33.64
CA PRO A 272 9.00 -9.25 34.54
C PRO A 272 9.91 -8.27 33.78
N TYR A 273 10.04 -7.06 34.28
CA TYR A 273 10.97 -6.08 33.71
C TYR A 273 12.41 -6.46 34.04
N ILE A 274 13.23 -6.72 33.01
CA ILE A 274 14.66 -7.03 33.16
C ILE A 274 15.45 -5.80 32.72
N SER A 275 15.89 -4.97 33.67
CA SER A 275 16.86 -3.91 33.41
C SER A 275 18.20 -4.52 32.97
N TYR A 276 18.78 -4.02 31.88
CA TYR A 276 20.14 -4.38 31.45
C TYR A 276 21.23 -3.87 32.41
N ASP A 277 20.89 -2.98 33.34
CA ASP A 277 21.85 -2.43 34.31
C ASP A 277 21.18 -2.28 35.69
N GLN A 278 21.21 -3.36 36.48
CA GLN A 278 20.70 -3.38 37.87
C GLN A 278 21.43 -2.39 38.79
N ASN A 279 22.56 -1.82 38.36
CA ASN A 279 23.40 -0.94 39.17
C ASN A 279 23.10 0.57 38.97
N GLN A 280 22.20 0.95 38.06
CA GLN A 280 21.90 2.36 37.75
C GLN A 280 20.58 2.89 38.30
N VAL A 281 19.77 2.05 38.94
CA VAL A 281 18.45 2.46 39.45
C VAL A 281 18.54 2.67 40.97
N PRO A 282 18.42 3.91 41.49
CA PRO A 282 18.46 4.17 42.93
C PRO A 282 17.31 3.45 43.63
N GLN A 283 17.60 2.56 44.60
CA GLN A 283 16.60 1.76 45.33
C GLN A 283 15.62 2.56 46.23
N SER A 284 15.59 3.90 46.15
CA SER A 284 14.93 4.76 47.14
C SER A 284 13.72 5.56 46.63
N TYR A 285 13.34 5.43 45.36
CA TYR A 285 12.19 6.15 44.78
C TYR A 285 11.32 5.21 43.95
N PRO A 286 9.99 5.45 43.87
CA PRO A 286 9.14 4.73 42.94
C PRO A 286 9.63 5.02 41.52
N ILE A 287 10.04 3.97 40.81
CA ILE A 287 10.40 4.04 39.40
C ILE A 287 9.17 3.63 38.61
N GLU A 288 8.81 4.45 37.65
CA GLU A 288 7.84 4.11 36.62
C GLU A 288 8.59 4.00 35.28
N VAL A 289 8.44 2.85 34.61
CA VAL A 289 9.01 2.59 33.28
C VAL A 289 7.85 2.37 32.32
N MET A 290 7.67 3.30 31.39
CA MET A 290 6.72 3.15 30.30
C MET A 290 7.19 2.06 29.33
N THR A 291 6.24 1.43 28.66
CA THR A 291 6.42 0.38 27.67
C THR A 291 5.37 0.60 26.61
N THR A 292 5.74 0.50 25.35
CA THR A 292 4.75 0.54 24.27
C THR A 292 4.43 -0.89 23.81
N VAL A 293 3.16 -1.27 23.88
CA VAL A 293 2.63 -2.57 23.45
C VAL A 293 2.01 -2.46 22.07
N HIS A 294 2.33 -3.40 21.19
CA HIS A 294 1.81 -3.48 19.84
C HIS A 294 1.30 -4.88 19.50
N LEU A 295 0.26 -4.96 18.68
CA LEU A 295 -0.21 -6.20 18.07
C LEU A 295 0.32 -6.32 16.64
N SER A 296 0.87 -7.47 16.29
CA SER A 296 1.22 -7.81 14.91
C SER A 296 0.70 -9.20 14.54
N ARG A 297 0.58 -9.45 13.24
CA ARG A 297 0.26 -10.78 12.70
C ARG A 297 1.55 -11.50 12.33
N LYS A 298 1.71 -12.76 12.69
CA LYS A 298 2.87 -13.58 12.29
C LYS A 298 3.03 -13.59 10.77
N GLY A 299 4.25 -13.29 10.31
CA GLY A 299 4.57 -13.17 8.88
C GLY A 299 4.13 -11.85 8.22
N SER A 300 3.44 -10.97 8.96
CA SER A 300 3.10 -9.62 8.51
C SER A 300 4.15 -8.62 9.00
N ARG A 301 4.41 -7.58 8.21
CA ARG A 301 5.15 -6.39 8.67
C ARG A 301 4.23 -5.32 9.27
N ASN A 302 2.92 -5.56 9.26
CA ASN A 302 1.94 -4.63 9.82
C ASN A 302 1.88 -4.80 11.34
N ILE A 303 2.03 -3.68 12.04
CA ILE A 303 2.02 -3.54 13.48
C ILE A 303 0.92 -2.53 13.81
N SER A 304 0.15 -2.74 14.89
CA SER A 304 -0.84 -1.78 15.36
C SER A 304 -0.18 -0.48 15.81
N GLU A 305 -0.98 0.57 15.96
CA GLU A 305 -0.58 1.68 16.82
C GLU A 305 -0.23 1.15 18.22
N GLY A 306 0.76 1.78 18.84
CA GLY A 306 1.25 1.39 20.15
C GLY A 306 0.34 1.89 21.26
N LYS A 307 0.18 1.10 22.32
CA LYS A 307 -0.53 1.48 23.54
C LYS A 307 0.44 1.44 24.72
N GLU A 308 0.38 2.45 25.57
CA GLU A 308 1.24 2.57 26.74
C GLU A 308 0.87 1.56 27.82
N PHE A 309 1.88 1.02 28.49
CA PHE A 309 1.81 0.11 29.63
C PHE A 309 2.97 0.45 30.58
N TYR A 310 2.78 0.35 31.90
CA TYR A 310 3.78 0.81 32.86
C TYR A 310 4.27 -0.28 33.80
N TYR A 311 5.58 -0.42 33.96
CA TYR A 311 6.15 -1.14 35.09
C TYR A 311 6.42 -0.18 36.24
N ARG A 312 6.11 -0.61 37.46
CA ARG A 312 6.26 0.18 38.69
C ARG A 312 7.01 -0.61 39.78
N SER A 313 7.83 0.06 40.57
CA SER A 313 8.53 -0.51 41.74
C SER A 313 7.80 -0.24 43.04
#